data_AF-A0A9E3N2G9-F1
#
_entry.id   AF-A0A9E3N2G9-F1
#
_cell.length_a   1.000
_cell.length_b   1.000
_cell.length_c   1.000
_cell.angle_alpha   90.00
_cell.angle_beta   90.00
_cell.angle_gamma   90.00
#
_symmetry.space_group_name_H-M   'P 1'
#
loop_
_entity.id
_entity.type
_entity.pdbx_description
1 polymer ?
#
loop_
_entity_poly.entity_id
_entity_poly.type
_entity_poly.pdbx_seq_one_letter_code
_entity_poly.pdbx_strand_id
1 'polypeptide(L)'
;KETVLFFPSSGQTCHAYCTFCFRWPQFVGMDDMKFDARECTELVAYLKNHPDVTDVLITGGDPLIMNTRSLAEYIEPLLAIGHIQNIRIGTKSVAYWPQRFVSDRDADDLMRLFEKVVKAGKNLAIMGHYSHAVELRNEIAQKAVKRIVGTGATLRMQGPLIRHINEDPKSWAELWTTGVRLGAIPYYMFVERDTGPSEYFSLPLARAHEIFQAAYQMVSGLSRTVRGPSMSAFPGKVVIDGVVTINGEKLFALQFLQARNPDWVRKPFFAKFDPDATWMDHLVPAFGKKKFFFEAEDDSHGHGRVIPLIAANRVANDCGAKSA
;
A
#
# COMPACT_ATOMS: atom_id res chain seq x y z
N LYS A 1 -3.18 -17.01 -6.47
CA LYS A 1 -2.73 -15.59 -6.39
C LYS A 1 -1.46 -15.59 -5.56
N GLU A 2 -0.34 -15.06 -6.07
CA GLU A 2 0.98 -15.18 -5.44
C GLU A 2 1.10 -14.55 -4.03
N THR A 3 0.30 -13.52 -3.73
CA THR A 3 0.35 -12.79 -2.45
C THR A 3 -0.94 -12.92 -1.63
N VAL A 4 -0.78 -13.12 -0.32
CA VAL A 4 -1.84 -12.97 0.70
C VAL A 4 -1.61 -11.70 1.55
N LEU A 5 -2.70 -10.99 1.86
CA LEU A 5 -2.71 -9.93 2.85
C LEU A 5 -3.22 -10.49 4.18
N PHE A 6 -2.49 -10.27 5.26
CA PHE A 6 -2.84 -10.72 6.59
C PHE A 6 -2.96 -9.52 7.54
N PHE A 7 -4.03 -9.52 8.33
CA PHE A 7 -4.44 -8.42 9.21
C PHE A 7 -4.45 -8.90 10.66
N PRO A 8 -3.28 -8.93 11.35
CA PRO A 8 -3.23 -9.39 12.74
C PRO A 8 -4.15 -8.55 13.62
N SER A 9 -4.95 -9.21 14.45
CA SER A 9 -5.90 -8.56 15.38
C SER A 9 -5.21 -7.50 16.25
N SER A 10 -4.02 -7.82 16.78
CA SER A 10 -3.21 -6.91 17.61
C SER A 10 -2.48 -5.81 16.82
N GLY A 11 -2.52 -5.84 15.48
CA GLY A 11 -1.92 -4.84 14.59
C GLY A 11 -2.95 -3.96 13.87
N GLN A 12 -4.20 -3.94 14.36
CA GLN A 12 -5.26 -3.11 13.79
C GLN A 12 -5.20 -1.65 14.27
N THR A 13 -4.53 -1.36 15.37
CA THR A 13 -4.27 0.02 15.81
C THR A 13 -2.99 0.57 15.19
N CYS A 14 -2.84 1.89 15.18
CA CYS A 14 -1.68 2.59 14.64
C CYS A 14 -0.99 3.42 15.73
N HIS A 15 0.34 3.59 15.64
CA HIS A 15 1.05 4.62 16.41
C HIS A 15 0.56 6.03 16.07
N ALA A 16 0.11 6.23 14.82
CA ALA A 16 -0.50 7.46 14.35
C ALA A 16 -1.67 7.17 13.43
N TYR A 17 -2.80 7.81 13.68
CA TYR A 17 -3.89 7.86 12.72
C TYR A 17 -3.62 9.00 11.74
N CYS A 18 -3.22 8.64 10.53
CA CYS A 18 -3.02 9.62 9.46
C CYS A 18 -4.38 10.21 9.09
N THR A 19 -4.47 11.54 9.01
CA THR A 19 -5.74 12.22 8.64
C THR A 19 -6.21 11.81 7.26
N PHE A 20 -5.30 11.54 6.32
CA PHE A 20 -5.57 11.00 4.99
C PHE A 20 -5.76 9.47 4.93
N CYS A 21 -5.89 8.78 6.07
CA CYS A 21 -5.97 7.32 6.09
C CYS A 21 -7.33 6.85 5.56
N PHE A 22 -7.34 6.22 4.39
CA PHE A 22 -8.55 5.61 3.85
C PHE A 22 -9.02 4.36 4.62
N ARG A 23 -8.15 3.74 5.41
CA ARG A 23 -8.47 2.55 6.21
C ARG A 23 -8.90 2.85 7.64
N TRP A 24 -8.81 4.11 8.07
CA TRP A 24 -9.19 4.53 9.43
C TRP A 24 -10.55 3.97 9.89
N PRO A 25 -11.62 3.96 9.06
CA PRO A 25 -12.93 3.45 9.48
C PRO A 25 -12.92 1.96 9.85
N GLN A 26 -11.99 1.20 9.30
CA GLN A 26 -11.89 -0.25 9.50
C GLN A 26 -11.34 -0.63 10.89
N PHE A 27 -10.75 0.34 11.61
CA PHE A 27 -9.99 0.07 12.83
C PHE A 27 -10.46 0.86 14.06
N VAL A 28 -11.42 1.78 13.89
CA VAL A 28 -11.98 2.59 14.97
C VAL A 28 -13.45 2.25 15.21
N GLY A 29 -13.68 1.36 16.18
CA GLY A 29 -14.96 1.26 16.88
C GLY A 29 -16.19 0.76 16.10
N MET A 30 -16.03 0.32 14.85
CA MET A 30 -17.10 -0.31 14.06
C MET A 30 -16.85 -1.83 14.01
N ASP A 31 -17.39 -2.56 15.00
CA ASP A 31 -17.17 -4.01 15.16
C ASP A 31 -17.66 -4.83 13.94
N ASP A 32 -18.52 -4.25 13.11
CA ASP A 32 -19.04 -4.79 11.85
C ASP A 32 -18.07 -4.65 10.65
N MET A 33 -17.02 -3.81 10.75
CA MET A 33 -16.04 -3.56 9.67
C MET A 33 -14.63 -4.09 9.96
N LYS A 34 -14.41 -4.74 11.11
CA LYS A 34 -13.11 -5.34 11.45
C LYS A 34 -12.83 -6.57 10.57
N PHE A 35 -11.65 -6.61 9.96
CA PHE A 35 -11.17 -7.81 9.30
C PHE A 35 -10.80 -8.86 10.35
N ASP A 36 -11.56 -9.95 10.36
CA ASP A 36 -11.50 -10.98 11.37
C ASP A 36 -10.50 -12.08 10.98
N ALA A 37 -9.23 -11.73 10.84
CA ALA A 37 -8.13 -12.71 10.75
C ALA A 37 -7.53 -12.84 12.15
N ARG A 38 -8.23 -13.58 13.02
CA ARG A 38 -8.02 -13.50 14.48
C ARG A 38 -6.68 -14.10 14.91
N GLU A 39 -6.21 -15.15 14.25
CA GLU A 39 -5.13 -15.99 14.79
C GLU A 39 -4.11 -16.48 13.73
N CYS A 40 -2.83 -16.56 14.12
CA CYS A 40 -1.74 -17.07 13.26
C CYS A 40 -2.02 -18.49 12.73
N THR A 41 -2.70 -19.33 13.54
CA THR A 41 -3.04 -20.71 13.18
C THR A 41 -3.89 -20.80 11.91
N GLU A 42 -4.82 -19.87 11.71
CA GLU A 42 -5.67 -19.83 10.51
C GLU A 42 -4.88 -19.46 9.26
N LEU A 43 -3.96 -18.49 9.38
CA LEU A 43 -3.05 -18.12 8.30
C LEU A 43 -2.18 -19.32 7.89
N VAL A 44 -1.59 -20.02 8.85
CA VAL A 44 -0.75 -21.19 8.56
C VAL A 44 -1.57 -22.30 7.90
N ALA A 45 -2.78 -22.58 8.38
CA ALA A 45 -3.67 -23.56 7.77
C ALA A 45 -4.05 -23.17 6.34
N TYR A 46 -4.34 -21.89 6.10
CA TYR A 46 -4.61 -21.36 4.77
C TYR A 46 -3.41 -21.57 3.84
N LEU A 47 -2.21 -21.16 4.24
CA LEU A 47 -1.00 -21.26 3.41
C LEU A 47 -0.64 -22.72 3.09
N LYS A 48 -0.81 -23.65 4.04
CA LYS A 48 -0.63 -25.09 3.78
C LYS A 48 -1.54 -25.62 2.66
N ASN A 49 -2.73 -25.06 2.51
CA ASN A 49 -3.69 -25.43 1.48
C ASN A 49 -3.50 -24.67 0.15
N HIS A 50 -2.62 -23.67 0.10
CA HIS A 50 -2.41 -22.80 -1.06
C HIS A 50 -0.91 -22.67 -1.40
N PRO A 51 -0.29 -23.73 -1.96
CA PRO A 51 1.14 -23.73 -2.29
C PRO A 51 1.53 -22.77 -3.42
N ASP A 52 0.55 -22.17 -4.11
CA ASP A 52 0.75 -21.12 -5.11
C ASP A 52 1.04 -19.74 -4.50
N VAL A 53 0.81 -19.57 -3.19
CA VAL A 53 1.15 -18.35 -2.46
C VAL A 53 2.62 -18.39 -2.07
N THR A 54 3.40 -17.37 -2.43
CA THR A 54 4.82 -17.23 -2.06
C THR A 54 5.07 -16.02 -1.17
N ASP A 55 4.12 -15.10 -1.11
CA ASP A 55 4.26 -13.78 -0.50
C ASP A 55 3.19 -13.53 0.57
N VAL A 56 3.63 -13.20 1.79
CA VAL A 56 2.73 -12.78 2.88
C VAL A 56 3.00 -11.33 3.20
N LEU A 57 1.96 -10.48 3.12
CA LEU A 57 2.01 -9.09 3.57
C LEU A 57 1.21 -8.94 4.87
N ILE A 58 1.93 -8.75 5.98
CA ILE A 58 1.37 -8.38 7.28
C ILE A 58 1.10 -6.88 7.26
N THR A 59 -0.18 -6.49 7.37
CA THR A 59 -0.65 -5.10 7.26
C THR A 59 -1.93 -4.91 8.10
N GLY A 60 -2.60 -3.77 8.00
CA GLY A 60 -3.78 -3.43 8.79
C GLY A 60 -3.73 -1.97 9.16
N GLY A 61 -3.74 -1.69 10.46
CA GLY A 61 -3.35 -0.39 11.01
C GLY A 61 -1.84 -0.22 10.88
N ASP A 62 -1.10 -0.64 11.90
CA ASP A 62 0.37 -0.74 11.86
C ASP A 62 0.85 -1.96 12.66
N PRO A 63 1.29 -3.05 12.00
CA PRO A 63 1.76 -4.25 12.70
C PRO A 63 2.94 -4.00 13.64
N LEU A 64 3.74 -2.95 13.43
CA LEU A 64 4.89 -2.66 14.29
C LEU A 64 4.52 -1.91 15.57
N ILE A 65 3.24 -1.62 15.80
CA ILE A 65 2.73 -1.28 17.14
C ILE A 65 2.80 -2.45 18.11
N MET A 66 2.82 -3.67 17.59
CA MET A 66 2.98 -4.85 18.42
C MET A 66 4.38 -4.89 19.02
N ASN A 67 4.45 -5.29 20.29
CA ASN A 67 5.71 -5.71 20.89
C ASN A 67 6.30 -6.89 20.08
N THR A 68 7.59 -7.09 20.20
CA THR A 68 8.33 -8.04 19.37
C THR A 68 7.89 -9.47 19.60
N ARG A 69 7.52 -9.83 20.83
CA ARG A 69 7.00 -11.17 21.14
C ARG A 69 5.73 -11.46 20.36
N SER A 70 4.75 -10.56 20.41
CA SER A 70 3.49 -10.71 19.66
C SER A 70 3.72 -10.71 18.16
N LEU A 71 4.63 -9.88 17.65
CA LEU A 71 4.99 -9.90 16.22
C LEU A 71 5.63 -11.25 15.82
N ALA A 72 6.49 -11.81 16.67
CA ALA A 72 7.14 -13.11 16.44
C ALA A 72 6.12 -14.26 16.36
N GLU A 73 5.06 -14.23 17.17
CA GLU A 73 3.98 -15.24 17.14
C GLU A 73 3.32 -15.34 15.75
N TYR A 74 3.28 -14.25 14.98
CA TYR A 74 2.77 -14.26 13.60
C TYR A 74 3.83 -14.63 12.55
N ILE A 75 5.09 -14.21 12.74
CA ILE A 75 6.15 -14.35 11.73
C ILE A 75 6.82 -15.72 11.79
N GLU A 76 7.14 -16.21 12.97
CA GLU A 76 7.96 -17.42 13.13
C GLU A 76 7.32 -18.68 12.51
N PRO A 77 6.00 -18.91 12.63
CA PRO A 77 5.36 -20.06 11.98
C PRO A 77 5.49 -20.05 10.46
N LEU A 78 5.63 -18.88 9.83
CA LEU A 78 5.81 -18.75 8.37
C LEU A 78 7.19 -19.25 7.92
N LEU A 79 8.19 -19.24 8.81
CA LEU A 79 9.55 -19.69 8.49
C LEU A 79 9.61 -21.20 8.19
N ALA A 80 8.70 -21.98 8.79
CA ALA A 80 8.59 -23.41 8.55
C ALA A 80 7.88 -23.77 7.23
N ILE A 81 7.23 -22.80 6.57
CA ILE A 81 6.51 -23.05 5.32
C ILE A 81 7.45 -22.89 4.13
N GLY A 82 7.75 -24.00 3.45
CA GLY A 82 8.78 -24.06 2.40
C GLY A 82 8.51 -23.16 1.19
N HIS A 83 7.26 -23.08 0.72
CA HIS A 83 6.90 -22.30 -0.47
C HIS A 83 6.84 -20.78 -0.22
N ILE A 84 6.73 -20.34 1.05
CA ILE A 84 6.76 -18.91 1.38
C ILE A 84 8.19 -18.38 1.22
N GLN A 85 8.39 -17.41 0.33
CA GLN A 85 9.69 -16.81 0.07
C GLN A 85 9.80 -15.41 0.68
N ASN A 86 8.70 -14.65 0.63
CA ASN A 86 8.70 -13.23 0.97
C ASN A 86 7.74 -12.95 2.13
N ILE A 87 8.25 -12.29 3.17
CA ILE A 87 7.47 -11.76 4.28
C ILE A 87 7.60 -10.24 4.23
N ARG A 88 6.46 -9.56 4.16
CA ARG A 88 6.40 -8.10 4.08
C ARG A 88 5.63 -7.53 5.26
N ILE A 89 6.09 -6.40 5.79
CA ILE A 89 5.43 -5.70 6.90
C ILE A 89 5.16 -4.26 6.48
N GLY A 90 3.89 -3.89 6.34
CA GLY A 90 3.51 -2.50 6.04
C GLY A 90 3.39 -1.66 7.29
N THR A 91 4.14 -0.56 7.40
CA THR A 91 4.26 0.22 8.65
C THR A 91 4.48 1.72 8.40
N LYS A 92 3.92 2.58 9.26
CA LYS A 92 4.25 4.01 9.36
C LYS A 92 5.25 4.28 10.50
N SER A 93 5.46 3.34 11.41
CA SER A 93 6.41 3.46 12.53
C SER A 93 7.80 3.92 12.11
N VAL A 94 8.29 3.50 10.94
CA VAL A 94 9.62 3.93 10.44
C VAL A 94 9.75 5.45 10.23
N ALA A 95 8.64 6.15 10.10
CA ALA A 95 8.57 7.60 9.95
C ALA A 95 8.05 8.29 11.21
N TYR A 96 6.99 7.73 11.82
CA TYR A 96 6.31 8.36 12.97
C TYR A 96 6.93 8.00 14.32
N TRP A 97 7.37 6.75 14.49
CA TRP A 97 7.91 6.22 15.75
C TRP A 97 9.21 5.43 15.54
N PRO A 98 10.29 6.07 15.04
CA PRO A 98 11.56 5.39 14.77
C PRO A 98 12.21 4.76 16.02
N GLN A 99 11.80 5.17 17.22
CA GLN A 99 12.17 4.58 18.51
C GLN A 99 11.92 3.07 18.54
N ARG A 100 10.87 2.58 17.85
CA ARG A 100 10.56 1.14 17.71
C ARG A 100 11.74 0.29 17.28
N PHE A 101 12.63 0.88 16.47
CA PHE A 101 13.79 0.21 15.89
C PHE A 101 15.10 0.59 16.58
N VAL A 102 15.08 1.59 17.46
CA VAL A 102 16.31 2.22 17.99
C VAL A 102 16.42 2.15 19.50
N SER A 103 15.37 2.51 20.23
CA SER A 103 15.44 2.82 21.67
C SER A 103 14.29 2.27 22.51
N ASP A 104 13.21 1.78 21.89
CA ASP A 104 12.17 1.07 22.64
C ASP A 104 12.78 -0.16 23.32
N ARG A 105 12.19 -0.58 24.46
CA ARG A 105 12.76 -1.62 25.34
C ARG A 105 13.11 -2.92 24.60
N ASP A 106 12.35 -3.25 23.57
CA ASP A 106 12.48 -4.48 22.77
C ASP A 106 12.97 -4.20 21.34
N ALA A 107 13.57 -3.04 21.07
CA ALA A 107 14.10 -2.69 19.76
C ALA A 107 15.20 -3.66 19.30
N ASP A 108 16.05 -4.12 20.20
CA ASP A 108 17.08 -5.10 19.89
C ASP A 108 16.49 -6.50 19.62
N ASP A 109 15.41 -6.87 20.32
CA ASP A 109 14.68 -8.10 20.01
C ASP A 109 14.06 -8.04 18.62
N LEU A 110 13.52 -6.89 18.22
CA LEU A 110 12.96 -6.71 16.88
C LEU A 110 14.03 -6.91 15.80
N MET A 111 15.23 -6.36 15.99
CA MET A 111 16.33 -6.56 15.05
C MET A 111 16.75 -8.04 14.99
N ARG A 112 16.81 -8.73 16.15
CA ARG A 112 17.06 -10.18 16.21
C ARG A 112 16.00 -10.99 15.47
N LEU A 113 14.72 -10.61 15.58
CA LEU A 113 13.64 -11.25 14.84
C LEU A 113 13.81 -11.06 13.33
N PHE A 114 14.15 -9.85 12.87
CA PHE A 114 14.40 -9.58 11.46
C PHE A 114 15.57 -10.41 10.91
N GLU A 115 16.67 -10.46 11.66
CA GLU A 115 17.80 -11.33 11.31
C GLU A 115 17.40 -12.81 11.26
N LYS A 116 16.55 -13.28 12.19
CA LYS A 116 16.07 -14.68 12.20
C LYS A 116 15.30 -15.00 10.92
N VAL A 117 14.45 -14.09 10.44
CA VAL A 117 13.73 -14.27 9.16
C VAL A 117 14.70 -14.38 7.99
N VAL A 118 15.70 -13.48 7.93
CA VAL A 118 16.71 -13.47 6.86
C VAL A 118 17.58 -14.72 6.91
N LYS A 119 18.05 -15.13 8.10
CA LYS A 119 18.85 -16.35 8.32
C LYS A 119 18.09 -17.63 7.97
N ALA A 120 16.76 -17.63 8.07
CA ALA A 120 15.91 -18.72 7.60
C ALA A 120 15.77 -18.78 6.06
N GLY A 121 16.50 -17.93 5.32
CA GLY A 121 16.48 -17.89 3.86
C GLY A 121 15.27 -17.17 3.27
N LYS A 122 14.49 -16.45 4.09
CA LYS A 122 13.31 -15.70 3.63
C LYS A 122 13.70 -14.25 3.31
N ASN A 123 13.07 -13.65 2.32
CA ASN A 123 13.17 -12.20 2.10
C ASN A 123 12.25 -11.47 3.08
N LEU A 124 12.82 -10.62 3.93
CA LEU A 124 12.06 -9.69 4.76
C LEU A 124 12.05 -8.30 4.12
N ALA A 125 10.87 -7.77 3.82
CA ALA A 125 10.71 -6.40 3.32
C ALA A 125 9.80 -5.56 4.21
N ILE A 126 10.36 -4.50 4.78
CA ILE A 126 9.61 -3.47 5.49
C ILE A 126 9.06 -2.50 4.46
N MET A 127 7.74 -2.42 4.34
CA MET A 127 7.06 -1.49 3.44
C MET A 127 6.78 -0.20 4.22
N GLY A 128 7.80 0.67 4.24
CA GLY A 128 7.81 1.91 5.01
C GLY A 128 6.93 2.99 4.38
N HIS A 129 5.95 3.46 5.13
CA HIS A 129 5.09 4.57 4.73
C HIS A 129 5.78 5.91 5.04
N TYR A 130 6.22 6.60 3.99
CA TYR A 130 6.80 7.94 4.08
C TYR A 130 5.99 8.94 3.27
N SER A 131 5.66 10.07 3.88
CA SER A 131 4.85 11.13 3.28
C SER A 131 5.70 12.36 2.93
N HIS A 132 6.79 12.63 3.65
CA HIS A 132 7.61 13.82 3.39
C HIS A 132 9.07 13.61 3.79
N ALA A 133 10.01 14.29 3.14
CA ALA A 133 11.44 14.16 3.42
C ALA A 133 11.81 14.53 4.87
N VAL A 134 11.06 15.44 5.48
CA VAL A 134 11.21 15.84 6.90
C VAL A 134 11.18 14.63 7.85
N GLU A 135 10.41 13.59 7.51
CA GLU A 135 10.31 12.37 8.32
C GLU A 135 11.64 11.58 8.39
N LEU A 136 12.59 11.85 7.49
CA LEU A 136 13.94 11.27 7.50
C LEU A 136 15.03 12.27 7.94
N ARG A 137 14.69 13.53 8.22
CA ARG A 137 15.70 14.53 8.61
C ARG A 137 16.26 14.27 10.01
N ASN A 138 15.45 13.73 10.92
CA ASN A 138 15.90 13.41 12.28
C ASN A 138 16.88 12.21 12.27
N GLU A 139 17.97 12.32 13.02
CA GLU A 139 18.99 11.27 13.16
C GLU A 139 18.43 9.93 13.62
N ILE A 140 17.44 9.93 14.53
CA ILE A 140 16.84 8.68 15.02
C ILE A 140 16.09 7.93 13.90
N ALA A 141 15.46 8.66 12.98
CA ALA A 141 14.81 8.06 11.81
C ALA A 141 15.85 7.46 10.85
N GLN A 142 16.95 8.17 10.60
CA GLN A 142 18.04 7.63 9.77
C GLN A 142 18.71 6.40 10.41
N LYS A 143 18.88 6.41 11.74
CA LYS A 143 19.39 5.25 12.50
C LYS A 143 18.42 4.07 12.43
N ALA A 144 17.11 4.30 12.51
CA ALA A 144 16.10 3.24 12.33
C ALA A 144 16.24 2.57 10.96
N VAL A 145 16.37 3.34 9.87
CA VAL A 145 16.60 2.80 8.52
C VAL A 145 17.86 1.95 8.47
N LYS A 146 18.99 2.47 9.00
CA LYS A 146 20.26 1.74 9.01
C LYS A 146 20.21 0.45 9.83
N ARG A 147 19.52 0.45 10.97
CA ARG A 147 19.32 -0.74 11.79
C ARG A 147 18.52 -1.80 11.03
N ILE A 148 17.39 -1.42 10.41
CA ILE A 148 16.58 -2.33 9.59
C ILE A 148 17.41 -2.95 8.47
N VAL A 149 18.08 -2.12 7.65
CA VAL A 149 18.89 -2.60 6.53
C VAL A 149 20.06 -3.46 6.99
N GLY A 150 20.66 -3.14 8.16
CA GLY A 150 21.75 -3.90 8.76
C GLY A 150 21.40 -5.34 9.14
N THR A 151 20.11 -5.67 9.30
CA THR A 151 19.65 -7.06 9.54
C THR A 151 19.65 -7.93 8.29
N GLY A 152 19.86 -7.34 7.11
CA GLY A 152 19.66 -7.97 5.80
C GLY A 152 18.24 -7.83 5.26
N ALA A 153 17.30 -7.28 6.04
CA ALA A 153 15.99 -6.89 5.55
C ALA A 153 16.08 -5.71 4.58
N THR A 154 15.10 -5.59 3.68
CA THR A 154 14.97 -4.42 2.80
C THR A 154 13.95 -3.44 3.36
N LEU A 155 14.22 -2.13 3.23
CA LEU A 155 13.22 -1.09 3.50
C LEU A 155 12.76 -0.50 2.16
N ARG A 156 11.49 -0.72 1.81
CA ARG A 156 10.85 -0.19 0.60
C ARG A 156 9.96 1.00 0.96
N MET A 157 10.28 2.17 0.42
CA MET A 157 9.56 3.40 0.72
C MET A 157 8.37 3.58 -0.20
N GLN A 158 7.20 3.78 0.38
CA GLN A 158 5.97 4.06 -0.35
C GLN A 158 5.14 5.12 0.36
N GLY A 159 4.34 5.86 -0.39
CA GLY A 159 3.44 6.84 0.21
C GLY A 159 2.51 7.47 -0.81
N PRO A 160 1.36 8.00 -0.39
CA PRO A 160 0.48 8.77 -1.25
C PRO A 160 1.03 10.19 -1.48
N LEU A 161 0.77 10.69 -2.68
CA LEU A 161 0.82 12.11 -2.99
C LEU A 161 -0.46 12.76 -2.43
N ILE A 162 -0.29 13.77 -1.60
CA ILE A 162 -1.31 14.38 -0.75
C ILE A 162 -1.23 15.90 -0.90
N ARG A 163 -2.35 16.51 -1.30
CA ARG A 163 -2.52 17.97 -1.35
C ARG A 163 -2.18 18.60 0.01
N HIS A 164 -1.57 19.78 0.00
CA HIS A 164 -1.17 20.54 1.20
C HIS A 164 -0.04 19.93 2.04
N ILE A 165 0.46 18.72 1.70
CA ILE A 165 1.51 18.05 2.48
C ILE A 165 2.78 17.84 1.65
N ASN A 166 2.67 17.21 0.48
CA ASN A 166 3.84 16.78 -0.29
C ASN A 166 3.67 17.00 -1.81
N GLU A 167 2.98 18.08 -2.19
CA GLU A 167 2.79 18.47 -3.60
C GLU A 167 4.00 19.20 -4.23
N ASP A 168 5.15 19.19 -3.55
CA ASP A 168 6.43 19.71 -4.04
C ASP A 168 7.32 18.58 -4.58
N PRO A 169 7.70 18.60 -5.86
CA PRO A 169 8.64 17.64 -6.44
C PRO A 169 9.98 17.55 -5.70
N LYS A 170 10.47 18.65 -5.12
CA LYS A 170 11.75 18.67 -4.40
C LYS A 170 11.68 17.83 -3.13
N SER A 171 10.56 17.87 -2.41
CA SER A 171 10.34 17.03 -1.23
C SER A 171 10.38 15.54 -1.55
N TRP A 172 9.81 15.12 -2.69
CA TRP A 172 9.91 13.73 -3.14
C TRP A 172 11.33 13.34 -3.55
N ALA A 173 12.01 14.21 -4.30
CA ALA A 173 13.41 14.00 -4.69
C ALA A 173 14.34 13.89 -3.48
N GLU A 174 14.17 14.74 -2.45
CA GLU A 174 14.91 14.69 -1.19
C GLU A 174 14.62 13.39 -0.43
N LEU A 175 13.35 12.98 -0.32
CA LEU A 175 12.94 11.75 0.35
C LEU A 175 13.57 10.52 -0.32
N TRP A 176 13.47 10.41 -1.64
CA TRP A 176 14.02 9.27 -2.38
C TRP A 176 15.55 9.22 -2.35
N THR A 177 16.20 10.37 -2.52
CA THR A 177 17.67 10.46 -2.49
C THR A 177 18.21 10.12 -1.10
N THR A 178 17.57 10.63 -0.05
CA THR A 178 17.93 10.34 1.34
C THR A 178 17.72 8.86 1.67
N GLY A 179 16.58 8.29 1.28
CA GLY A 179 16.31 6.87 1.47
C GLY A 179 17.36 5.99 0.79
N VAL A 180 17.70 6.26 -0.48
CA VAL A 180 18.75 5.53 -1.21
C VAL A 180 20.10 5.64 -0.51
N ARG A 181 20.51 6.83 -0.06
CA ARG A 181 21.75 7.02 0.72
C ARG A 181 21.78 6.14 1.99
N LEU A 182 20.61 5.94 2.60
CA LEU A 182 20.47 5.12 3.80
C LEU A 182 20.38 3.61 3.50
N GLY A 183 20.16 3.20 2.25
CA GLY A 183 20.00 1.82 1.82
C GLY A 183 18.53 1.39 1.65
N ALA A 184 17.59 2.33 1.76
CA ALA A 184 16.18 2.11 1.45
C ALA A 184 15.90 2.24 -0.06
N ILE A 185 14.84 1.59 -0.52
CA ILE A 185 14.47 1.46 -1.93
C ILE A 185 13.18 2.25 -2.19
N PRO A 186 13.20 3.33 -2.99
CA PRO A 186 11.98 3.96 -3.47
C PRO A 186 11.10 2.96 -4.24
N TYR A 187 9.85 2.79 -3.81
CA TYR A 187 8.98 1.72 -4.31
C TYR A 187 7.72 2.23 -5.00
N TYR A 188 6.84 2.94 -4.29
CA TYR A 188 5.61 3.48 -4.87
C TYR A 188 5.36 4.92 -4.47
N MET A 189 5.01 5.76 -5.45
CA MET A 189 4.24 6.98 -5.21
C MET A 189 2.79 6.70 -5.60
N PHE A 190 1.91 6.69 -4.62
CA PHE A 190 0.49 6.44 -4.84
C PHE A 190 -0.27 7.74 -5.11
N VAL A 191 -1.29 7.67 -5.94
CA VAL A 191 -2.37 8.66 -5.92
C VAL A 191 -3.20 8.39 -4.66
N GLU A 192 -3.62 9.46 -3.98
CA GLU A 192 -4.51 9.37 -2.83
C GLU A 192 -5.82 8.69 -3.23
N ARG A 193 -6.34 7.84 -2.35
CA ARG A 193 -7.49 6.98 -2.68
C ARG A 193 -8.76 7.79 -2.58
N ASP A 194 -9.72 7.55 -3.47
CA ASP A 194 -11.04 8.18 -3.55
C ASP A 194 -11.99 7.92 -2.37
N THR A 195 -11.47 7.62 -1.19
CA THR A 195 -12.23 7.21 -0.01
C THR A 195 -11.72 7.91 1.24
N GLY A 196 -12.60 8.17 2.21
CA GLY A 196 -12.24 8.92 3.41
C GLY A 196 -12.24 10.44 3.13
N PRO A 197 -11.28 11.21 3.65
CA PRO A 197 -11.21 12.67 3.46
C PRO A 197 -10.56 13.06 2.12
N SER A 198 -10.82 12.29 1.06
CA SER A 198 -10.17 12.40 -0.25
C SER A 198 -10.42 13.76 -0.91
N GLU A 199 -11.57 14.40 -0.68
CA GLU A 199 -11.87 15.72 -1.23
C GLU A 199 -10.84 16.79 -0.82
N TYR A 200 -10.35 16.73 0.43
CA TYR A 200 -9.36 17.68 0.93
C TYR A 200 -7.93 17.35 0.46
N PHE A 201 -7.63 16.07 0.24
CA PHE A 201 -6.27 15.57 0.02
C PHE A 201 -5.94 15.18 -1.43
N SER A 202 -6.95 14.99 -2.29
CA SER A 202 -6.76 14.55 -3.67
C SER A 202 -6.09 15.60 -4.54
N LEU A 203 -5.43 15.18 -5.61
CA LEU A 203 -4.87 16.06 -6.64
C LEU A 203 -5.32 15.55 -8.01
N PRO A 204 -5.51 16.42 -9.01
CA PRO A 204 -5.73 15.96 -10.36
C PRO A 204 -4.62 15.02 -10.84
N LEU A 205 -4.98 13.99 -11.59
CA LEU A 205 -4.07 12.97 -12.12
C LEU A 205 -2.99 13.60 -13.01
N ALA A 206 -3.35 14.62 -13.79
CA ALA A 206 -2.39 15.43 -14.55
C ALA A 206 -1.34 16.07 -13.64
N ARG A 207 -1.78 16.69 -12.53
CA ARG A 207 -0.88 17.32 -11.56
C ARG A 207 -0.01 16.29 -10.83
N ALA A 208 -0.57 15.13 -10.49
CA ALA A 208 0.19 14.05 -9.88
C ALA A 208 1.31 13.54 -10.81
N HIS A 209 1.04 13.45 -12.11
CA HIS A 209 2.03 13.08 -13.13
C HIS A 209 3.13 14.15 -13.27
N GLU A 210 2.75 15.43 -13.35
CA GLU A 210 3.71 16.54 -13.39
C GLU A 210 4.67 16.52 -12.18
N ILE A 211 4.13 16.33 -10.97
CA ILE A 211 4.93 16.29 -9.74
C ILE A 211 5.88 15.10 -9.76
N PHE A 212 5.39 13.92 -10.14
CA PHE A 212 6.21 12.73 -10.27
C PHE A 212 7.34 12.94 -11.29
N GLN A 213 7.00 13.43 -12.48
CA GLN A 213 7.96 13.66 -13.56
C GLN A 213 9.06 14.64 -13.13
N ALA A 214 8.68 15.76 -12.52
CA ALA A 214 9.62 16.75 -12.03
C ALA A 214 10.55 16.17 -10.94
N ALA A 215 10.02 15.38 -9.99
CA ALA A 215 10.83 14.73 -8.96
C ALA A 215 11.79 13.69 -9.56
N TYR A 216 11.31 12.92 -10.54
CA TYR A 216 12.08 11.87 -11.23
C TYR A 216 13.28 12.42 -12.02
N GLN A 217 13.16 13.65 -12.55
CA GLN A 217 14.25 14.37 -13.23
C GLN A 217 15.38 14.78 -12.26
N MET A 218 15.07 15.01 -10.99
CA MET A 218 16.03 15.50 -9.98
C MET A 218 16.85 14.40 -9.32
N VAL A 219 16.53 13.12 -9.55
CA VAL A 219 17.14 11.98 -8.84
C VAL A 219 17.98 11.09 -9.75
N SER A 220 18.93 10.38 -9.14
CA SER A 220 19.80 9.42 -9.81
C SER A 220 19.06 8.14 -10.21
N GLY A 221 19.68 7.32 -11.07
CA GLY A 221 19.14 6.01 -11.50
C GLY A 221 18.78 5.06 -10.34
N LEU A 222 19.47 5.16 -9.20
CA LEU A 222 19.15 4.33 -8.03
C LEU A 222 17.77 4.65 -7.42
N SER A 223 17.36 5.92 -7.48
CA SER A 223 16.04 6.34 -6.96
C SER A 223 14.92 6.07 -7.96
N ARG A 224 15.25 5.85 -9.23
CA ARG A 224 14.33 5.65 -10.35
C ARG A 224 13.64 4.29 -10.38
N THR A 225 13.84 3.47 -9.34
CA THR A 225 13.08 2.24 -9.08
C THR A 225 11.64 2.50 -8.62
N VAL A 226 11.35 3.72 -8.17
CA VAL A 226 10.00 4.14 -7.78
C VAL A 226 9.03 4.03 -8.95
N ARG A 227 7.82 3.55 -8.66
CA ARG A 227 6.72 3.45 -9.61
C ARG A 227 5.65 4.47 -9.21
N GLY A 228 5.24 5.33 -10.14
CA GLY A 228 4.20 6.30 -9.87
C GLY A 228 4.00 7.31 -10.99
N PRO A 229 3.01 8.21 -10.84
CA PRO A 229 1.95 8.12 -9.83
C PRO A 229 1.05 6.91 -10.14
N SER A 230 0.67 6.15 -9.11
CA SER A 230 -0.07 4.90 -9.28
C SER A 230 -1.33 4.81 -8.41
N MET A 231 -2.41 4.32 -8.99
CA MET A 231 -3.70 4.11 -8.32
C MET A 231 -3.85 2.61 -8.02
N SER A 232 -4.24 2.27 -6.78
CA SER A 232 -4.62 0.89 -6.43
C SER A 232 -6.15 0.76 -6.52
N ALA A 233 -6.63 0.58 -7.74
CA ALA A 233 -8.05 0.50 -8.08
C ALA A 233 -8.54 -0.96 -8.09
N PHE A 234 -9.86 -1.15 -8.24
CA PHE A 234 -10.48 -2.47 -8.22
C PHE A 234 -9.99 -3.41 -9.33
N PRO A 235 -9.84 -2.99 -10.61
CA PRO A 235 -9.32 -3.86 -11.67
C PRO A 235 -7.84 -4.22 -11.48
N GLY A 236 -7.10 -3.38 -10.75
CA GLY A 236 -5.69 -3.54 -10.52
C GLY A 236 -4.97 -2.25 -10.13
N LYS A 237 -3.65 -2.35 -10.06
CA LYS A 237 -2.76 -1.21 -9.86
C LYS A 237 -2.41 -0.58 -11.19
N VAL A 238 -2.89 0.63 -11.43
CA VAL A 238 -2.67 1.40 -12.65
C VAL A 238 -1.62 2.47 -12.41
N VAL A 239 -0.72 2.68 -13.37
CA VAL A 239 0.22 3.81 -13.38
C VAL A 239 -0.12 4.75 -14.52
N ILE A 240 0.08 6.05 -14.29
CA ILE A 240 0.06 7.05 -15.36
C ILE A 240 1.46 7.13 -15.94
N ASP A 241 1.64 6.63 -17.16
CA ASP A 241 2.94 6.68 -17.84
C ASP A 241 3.22 8.09 -18.40
N GLY A 242 2.19 8.77 -18.87
CA GLY A 242 2.36 10.05 -19.55
C GLY A 242 1.07 10.76 -19.90
N VAL A 243 1.21 12.05 -20.20
CA VAL A 243 0.23 12.81 -20.97
C VAL A 243 0.78 12.95 -22.39
N VAL A 244 0.01 12.48 -23.37
CA VAL A 244 0.44 12.43 -24.78
C VAL A 244 -0.58 13.12 -25.68
N THR A 245 -0.16 13.49 -26.88
CA THR A 245 -1.06 13.96 -27.94
C THR A 245 -0.98 13.01 -29.13
N ILE A 246 -2.11 12.38 -29.47
CA ILE A 246 -2.21 11.43 -30.58
C ILE A 246 -3.34 11.93 -31.49
N ASN A 247 -3.05 12.14 -32.78
CA ASN A 247 -4.01 12.67 -33.76
C ASN A 247 -4.69 13.98 -33.31
N GLY A 248 -3.96 14.85 -32.61
CA GLY A 248 -4.49 16.10 -32.07
C GLY A 248 -5.32 15.96 -30.78
N GLU A 249 -5.60 14.74 -30.31
CA GLU A 249 -6.29 14.49 -29.04
C GLU A 249 -5.27 14.38 -27.90
N LYS A 250 -5.47 15.16 -26.83
CA LYS A 250 -4.67 15.05 -25.59
C LYS A 250 -5.22 13.91 -24.73
N LEU A 251 -4.34 13.03 -24.27
CA LEU A 251 -4.70 11.77 -23.62
C LEU A 251 -3.82 11.50 -22.41
N PHE A 252 -4.35 10.74 -21.45
CA PHE A 252 -3.54 9.99 -20.50
C PHE A 252 -3.13 8.65 -21.11
N ALA A 253 -1.84 8.31 -21.05
CA ALA A 253 -1.31 6.99 -21.32
C ALA A 253 -1.12 6.25 -20.00
N LEU A 254 -1.71 5.06 -19.88
CA LEU A 254 -1.73 4.27 -18.65
C LEU A 254 -1.38 2.80 -18.92
N GLN A 255 -0.94 2.11 -17.88
CA GLN A 255 -0.78 0.65 -17.90
C GLN A 255 -1.05 0.03 -16.53
N PHE A 256 -1.40 -1.26 -16.51
CA PHE A 256 -1.47 -2.02 -15.26
C PHE A 256 -0.07 -2.50 -14.86
N LEU A 257 0.32 -2.19 -13.62
CA LEU A 257 1.47 -2.77 -12.93
C LEU A 257 1.13 -4.12 -12.29
N GLN A 258 -0.14 -4.30 -11.96
CA GLN A 258 -0.74 -5.51 -11.41
C GLN A 258 -2.22 -5.48 -11.78
N ALA A 259 -2.81 -6.60 -12.16
CA ALA A 259 -4.22 -6.67 -12.54
C ALA A 259 -4.86 -7.97 -12.05
N ARG A 260 -6.20 -8.00 -12.00
CA ARG A 260 -6.96 -9.21 -11.70
C ARG A 260 -6.82 -10.26 -12.79
N ASN A 261 -6.83 -9.84 -14.05
CA ASN A 261 -6.44 -10.65 -15.19
C ASN A 261 -4.95 -10.38 -15.52
N PRO A 262 -4.06 -11.40 -15.47
CA PRO A 262 -2.65 -11.26 -15.84
C PRO A 262 -2.42 -10.69 -17.24
N ASP A 263 -3.31 -10.95 -18.21
CA ASP A 263 -3.17 -10.49 -19.60
C ASP A 263 -3.29 -8.96 -19.76
N TRP A 264 -3.77 -8.27 -18.73
CA TRP A 264 -3.87 -6.81 -18.72
C TRP A 264 -2.55 -6.13 -18.29
N VAL A 265 -1.66 -6.87 -17.63
CA VAL A 265 -0.41 -6.34 -17.07
C VAL A 265 0.50 -5.86 -18.19
N ARG A 266 1.06 -4.65 -18.05
CA ARG A 266 1.90 -3.98 -19.07
C ARG A 266 1.22 -3.71 -20.42
N LYS A 267 -0.09 -3.96 -20.55
CA LYS A 267 -0.85 -3.57 -21.74
C LYS A 267 -1.18 -2.08 -21.68
N PRO A 268 -0.67 -1.24 -22.60
CA PRO A 268 -0.99 0.18 -22.59
C PRO A 268 -2.44 0.42 -22.95
N PHE A 269 -3.03 1.44 -22.33
CA PHE A 269 -4.35 1.96 -22.70
C PHE A 269 -4.41 3.47 -22.53
N PHE A 270 -5.42 4.08 -23.15
CA PHE A 270 -5.54 5.52 -23.24
C PHE A 270 -6.89 5.97 -22.72
N ALA A 271 -6.87 7.03 -21.92
CA ALA A 271 -8.04 7.76 -21.50
C ALA A 271 -7.99 9.18 -22.06
N LYS A 272 -9.15 9.78 -22.30
CA LYS A 272 -9.25 11.20 -22.62
C LYS A 272 -8.59 12.02 -21.52
N PHE A 273 -7.86 13.05 -21.90
CA PHE A 273 -7.31 13.97 -20.92
C PHE A 273 -8.46 14.76 -20.28
N ASP A 274 -8.51 14.67 -18.95
CA ASP A 274 -9.40 15.45 -18.10
C ASP A 274 -8.52 16.14 -17.05
N PRO A 275 -8.48 17.49 -17.03
CA PRO A 275 -7.67 18.23 -16.06
C PRO A 275 -8.17 18.10 -14.61
N ASP A 276 -9.41 17.65 -14.40
CA ASP A 276 -10.07 17.57 -13.10
C ASP A 276 -10.23 16.13 -12.60
N ALA A 277 -9.94 15.12 -13.44
CA ALA A 277 -9.92 13.73 -13.01
C ALA A 277 -8.90 13.52 -11.89
N THR A 278 -9.34 13.02 -10.74
CA THR A 278 -8.51 12.73 -9.55
C THR A 278 -8.34 11.24 -9.30
N TRP A 279 -9.17 10.40 -9.94
CA TRP A 279 -9.15 8.95 -9.76
C TRP A 279 -9.53 8.19 -11.04
N MET A 280 -9.37 6.87 -11.02
CA MET A 280 -9.56 5.99 -12.17
C MET A 280 -10.99 6.02 -12.71
N ASP A 281 -11.99 6.14 -11.84
CA ASP A 281 -13.41 6.11 -12.22
C ASP A 281 -13.86 7.38 -12.95
N HIS A 282 -13.06 8.44 -12.91
CA HIS A 282 -13.30 9.68 -13.67
C HIS A 282 -12.77 9.58 -15.11
N LEU A 283 -11.97 8.55 -15.42
CA LEU A 283 -11.34 8.42 -16.73
C LEU A 283 -12.34 7.92 -17.77
N VAL A 284 -12.34 8.54 -18.94
CA VAL A 284 -13.16 8.14 -20.09
C VAL A 284 -12.28 7.50 -21.16
N PRO A 285 -12.66 6.37 -21.79
CA PRO A 285 -11.88 5.76 -22.86
C PRO A 285 -11.60 6.71 -24.03
N ALA A 286 -10.36 6.68 -24.52
CA ALA A 286 -9.93 7.46 -25.69
C ALA A 286 -10.47 6.89 -27.01
N PHE A 287 -10.27 7.64 -28.11
CA PHE A 287 -10.52 7.17 -29.49
C PHE A 287 -11.97 6.72 -29.77
N GLY A 288 -12.93 7.40 -29.14
CA GLY A 288 -14.36 7.12 -29.34
C GLY A 288 -14.84 5.76 -28.79
N LYS A 289 -14.01 5.06 -28.00
CA LYS A 289 -14.42 3.82 -27.34
C LYS A 289 -15.45 4.10 -26.25
N LYS A 290 -16.38 3.16 -26.07
CA LYS A 290 -17.43 3.25 -25.03
C LYS A 290 -17.02 2.66 -23.68
N LYS A 291 -16.07 1.71 -23.67
CA LYS A 291 -15.57 1.02 -22.49
C LYS A 291 -14.07 0.77 -22.60
N PHE A 292 -13.38 0.71 -21.48
CA PHE A 292 -12.05 0.14 -21.38
C PHE A 292 -12.09 -1.38 -21.56
N PHE A 293 -10.95 -1.96 -21.93
CA PHE A 293 -10.85 -3.40 -22.19
C PHE A 293 -11.08 -4.25 -20.92
N PHE A 294 -10.79 -3.72 -19.74
CA PHE A 294 -10.99 -4.41 -18.46
C PHE A 294 -12.43 -4.35 -17.95
N GLU A 295 -13.29 -3.50 -18.52
CA GLU A 295 -14.71 -3.41 -18.14
C GLU A 295 -15.58 -4.42 -18.92
N ALA A 296 -15.07 -5.00 -20.00
CA ALA A 296 -15.80 -5.95 -20.83
C ALA A 296 -15.71 -7.40 -20.33
N GLU A 297 -14.67 -7.71 -19.54
CA GLU A 297 -14.41 -9.07 -19.05
C GLU A 297 -15.04 -9.37 -17.68
N ASP A 298 -15.42 -8.33 -16.91
CA ASP A 298 -16.04 -8.47 -15.58
C ASP A 298 -17.45 -9.12 -15.63
N ASP A 299 -18.08 -9.21 -16.80
CA ASP A 299 -19.35 -9.93 -17.00
C ASP A 299 -19.19 -11.47 -17.11
N SER A 300 -17.95 -11.99 -17.21
CA SER A 300 -17.70 -13.40 -17.60
C SER A 300 -16.91 -14.24 -16.59
N HIS A 301 -16.22 -13.63 -15.62
CA HIS A 301 -15.40 -14.36 -14.65
C HIS A 301 -16.02 -14.28 -13.26
N GLY A 302 -16.73 -15.35 -12.89
CA GLY A 302 -17.44 -15.49 -11.63
C GLY A 302 -16.67 -14.94 -10.44
N HIS A 303 -17.37 -14.17 -9.61
CA HIS A 303 -16.90 -13.56 -8.38
C HIS A 303 -15.95 -14.50 -7.61
N GLY A 304 -14.63 -14.31 -7.78
CA GLY A 304 -13.67 -14.78 -6.81
C GLY A 304 -14.06 -14.10 -5.50
N ARG A 305 -14.69 -14.88 -4.60
CA ARG A 305 -15.37 -14.44 -3.38
C ARG A 305 -14.63 -13.27 -2.72
N VAL A 306 -15.06 -12.06 -3.05
CA VAL A 306 -15.02 -10.96 -2.10
C VAL A 306 -16.21 -11.25 -1.20
N ILE A 307 -15.96 -11.45 0.09
CA ILE A 307 -17.02 -11.56 1.09
C ILE A 307 -17.94 -10.35 0.85
N PRO A 308 -19.23 -10.55 0.55
CA PRO A 308 -20.08 -9.46 0.11
C PRO A 308 -20.24 -8.45 1.24
N LEU A 309 -19.96 -7.18 0.96
CA LEU A 309 -20.56 -6.06 1.69
C LEU A 309 -22.05 -6.11 1.37
N ILE A 310 -22.82 -6.74 2.25
CA ILE A 310 -24.28 -6.68 2.16
C ILE A 310 -24.67 -5.22 2.38
N ALA A 311 -25.17 -4.59 1.31
CA ALA A 311 -25.89 -3.34 1.40
C ALA A 311 -27.08 -3.53 2.35
N ALA A 312 -27.06 -2.83 3.49
CA ALA A 312 -28.19 -2.75 4.39
C ALA A 312 -29.34 -2.01 3.69
N ASN A 313 -30.15 -2.75 2.93
CA ASN A 313 -31.43 -2.24 2.48
C ASN A 313 -32.42 -2.26 3.64
N ARG A 314 -33.01 -1.08 3.84
CA ARG A 314 -34.17 -0.80 4.68
C ARG A 314 -35.18 -1.95 4.69
N VAL A 315 -35.45 -2.47 5.89
CA VAL A 315 -36.77 -3.01 6.20
C VAL A 315 -37.34 -2.12 7.29
N ALA A 316 -38.21 -1.20 6.86
CA ALA A 316 -39.24 -0.67 7.74
C ALA A 316 -40.18 -1.84 8.07
N ASN A 317 -40.38 -2.09 9.37
CA ASN A 317 -41.70 -2.35 9.96
C ASN A 317 -41.54 -2.55 11.48
N ASP A 318 -41.99 -1.54 12.21
CA ASP A 318 -43.11 -1.67 13.14
C ASP A 318 -43.11 -2.89 14.09
N CYS A 319 -42.69 -2.68 15.34
CA CYS A 319 -43.40 -3.19 16.51
C CYS A 319 -42.90 -2.54 17.81
N GLY A 320 -43.70 -1.60 18.31
CA GLY A 320 -44.25 -1.63 19.67
C GLY A 320 -43.35 -1.97 20.87
N ALA A 321 -43.16 -0.94 21.71
CA ALA A 321 -43.45 -0.95 23.15
C ALA A 321 -43.04 -2.15 24.03
N LYS A 322 -42.16 -1.87 25.01
CA LYS A 322 -42.31 -2.10 26.48
C LYS A 322 -40.91 -2.14 27.12
N SER A 323 -40.49 -1.09 27.82
CA SER A 323 -40.52 -0.97 29.30
C SER A 323 -39.65 -1.98 30.04
N ALA A 324 -38.45 -1.56 30.45
CA ALA A 324 -38.04 -1.31 31.84
C ALA A 324 -36.61 -0.75 31.84
#